data_AF-A0A0F7CL95-F1
#
_entry.id   AF-A0A0F7CL95-F1
#
_cell.length_a   1.000
_cell.length_b   1.000
_cell.length_c   1.000
_cell.angle_alpha   90.00
_cell.angle_beta   90.00
_cell.angle_gamma   90.00
#
_symmetry.space_group_name_H-M   'P 1'
#
loop_
_entity.id
_entity.type
_entity.pdbx_description
1 polymer ?
#
loop_
_entity_poly.entity_id
_entity_poly.type
_entity_poly.pdbx_seq_one_letter_code
_entity_poly.pdbx_strand_id
1 'polypeptide(L)'
;MSLAGGLNLHPGESRAMQAWQVDHAGRAWYALTEAVEEVNIRRTRIAPLRIYAGILPEYRKTLNSMDAMLRELEELRSRIEILLEE
;
A
#
# COMPACT_ATOMS: atom_id res chain seq x y z
N MET A 1 38.93 1.83 25.98
CA MET A 1 38.55 0.54 25.36
C MET A 1 37.46 0.85 24.34
N SER A 2 37.74 0.61 23.06
CA SER A 2 36.93 1.10 21.93
C SER A 2 35.74 0.18 21.67
N LEU A 3 34.54 0.78 21.57
CA LEU A 3 33.31 0.15 21.09
C LEU A 3 33.32 0.18 19.56
N ALA A 4 33.75 -0.90 18.92
CA ALA A 4 33.61 -1.05 17.47
C ALA A 4 33.51 -2.53 17.10
N GLY A 5 32.40 -3.17 17.48
CA GLY A 5 31.98 -4.43 16.87
C GLY A 5 31.37 -4.13 15.51
N GLY A 6 32.22 -3.81 14.52
CA GLY A 6 31.81 -3.74 13.13
C GLY A 6 31.44 -5.15 12.66
N LEU A 7 30.14 -5.43 12.58
CA LEU A 7 29.63 -6.58 11.82
C LEU A 7 30.02 -6.34 10.35
N ASN A 8 31.18 -6.86 9.96
CA ASN A 8 31.64 -6.93 8.57
C ASN A 8 30.70 -7.88 7.81
N LEU A 9 29.57 -7.35 7.34
CA LEU A 9 28.72 -8.02 6.37
C LEU A 9 29.55 -8.21 5.10
N HIS A 10 29.66 -9.45 4.63
CA HIS A 10 30.40 -9.75 3.40
C HIS A 10 29.69 -9.01 2.24
N PRO A 11 30.41 -8.44 1.24
CA PRO A 11 29.78 -7.72 0.14
C PRO A 11 28.69 -8.52 -0.61
N GLY A 12 28.77 -9.85 -0.57
CA GLY A 12 27.75 -10.76 -1.11
C GLY A 12 26.48 -10.86 -0.25
N GLU A 13 26.60 -10.79 1.07
CA GLU A 13 25.45 -10.80 2.01
C GLU A 13 24.68 -9.48 1.94
N SER A 14 25.39 -8.36 1.78
CA SER A 14 24.78 -7.04 1.56
C SER A 14 23.98 -6.98 0.24
N ARG A 15 24.52 -7.54 -0.85
CA ARG A 15 23.80 -7.63 -2.14
C ARG A 15 22.60 -8.58 -2.09
N ALA A 16 22.73 -9.72 -1.41
CA ALA A 16 21.61 -10.64 -1.24
C ALA A 16 20.48 -10.03 -0.43
N MET A 17 20.82 -9.26 0.62
CA MET A 17 19.85 -8.52 1.43
C MET A 17 19.11 -7.44 0.61
N GLN A 18 19.84 -6.66 -0.19
CA GLN A 18 19.23 -5.64 -1.07
C GLN A 18 18.31 -6.26 -2.12
N ALA A 19 18.76 -7.33 -2.79
CA ALA A 19 17.93 -8.02 -3.79
C ALA A 19 16.64 -8.57 -3.18
N TRP A 20 16.71 -9.14 -1.96
CA TRP A 20 15.54 -9.60 -1.23
C TRP A 20 14.61 -8.45 -0.81
N GLN A 21 15.15 -7.31 -0.38
CA GLN A 21 14.37 -6.12 -0.02
C GLN A 21 13.60 -5.56 -1.22
N VAL A 22 14.25 -5.42 -2.38
CA VAL A 22 13.62 -4.93 -3.62
C VAL A 22 12.51 -5.89 -4.09
N ASP A 23 12.79 -7.19 -4.10
CA ASP A 23 11.81 -8.22 -4.47
C ASP A 23 10.61 -8.26 -3.51
N HIS A 24 10.84 -8.10 -2.21
CA HIS A 24 9.78 -8.01 -1.21
C HIS A 24 8.94 -6.72 -1.37
N ALA A 25 9.57 -5.57 -1.60
CA ALA A 25 8.90 -4.31 -1.86
C ALA A 25 8.07 -4.37 -3.15
N GLY A 26 8.59 -5.00 -4.21
CA GLY A 26 7.86 -5.22 -5.46
C GLY A 26 6.59 -6.06 -5.28
N ARG A 27 6.67 -7.15 -4.50
CA ARG A 27 5.48 -7.95 -4.16
C ARG A 27 4.46 -7.17 -3.35
N ALA A 28 4.91 -6.36 -2.38
CA ALA A 28 4.03 -5.53 -1.57
C ALA A 28 3.33 -4.46 -2.41
N TRP A 29 4.05 -3.83 -3.34
CA TRP A 29 3.50 -2.87 -4.29
C TRP A 29 2.43 -3.49 -5.19
N TYR A 30 2.67 -4.70 -5.70
CA TYR A 30 1.70 -5.42 -6.54
C TYR A 30 0.42 -5.73 -5.76
N ALA A 31 0.54 -6.28 -4.55
CA ALA A 31 -0.61 -6.59 -3.70
C ALA A 31 -1.43 -5.34 -3.32
N LEU A 32 -0.76 -4.20 -3.08
CA LEU A 32 -1.45 -2.93 -2.83
C LEU A 32 -2.17 -2.41 -4.06
N THR A 33 -1.60 -2.59 -5.24
CA THR A 33 -2.22 -2.20 -6.50
C THR A 33 -3.52 -2.98 -6.72
N GLU A 34 -3.50 -4.31 -6.52
CA GLU A 34 -4.69 -5.15 -6.58
C GLU A 34 -5.76 -4.70 -5.56
N ALA A 35 -5.36 -4.39 -4.32
CA ALA A 35 -6.28 -3.93 -3.29
C ALA A 35 -6.93 -2.58 -3.64
N VAL A 36 -6.18 -1.63 -4.20
CA VAL A 36 -6.71 -0.34 -4.66
C VAL A 36 -7.73 -0.55 -5.78
N GLU A 37 -7.42 -1.39 -6.77
CA GLU A 37 -8.34 -1.71 -7.86
C GLU A 37 -9.63 -2.35 -7.34
N GLU A 38 -9.53 -3.31 -6.42
CA GLU A 38 -10.70 -3.98 -5.86
C GLU A 38 -11.61 -3.00 -5.09
N VAL A 39 -11.04 -2.16 -4.24
CA VAL A 39 -11.82 -1.16 -3.48
C VAL A 39 -12.45 -0.15 -4.44
N ASN A 40 -11.72 0.28 -5.48
CA ASN A 40 -12.25 1.23 -6.46
C ASN A 40 -13.41 0.66 -7.28
N ILE A 41 -13.33 -0.63 -7.68
CA ILE A 41 -14.44 -1.34 -8.34
C ILE A 41 -15.66 -1.38 -7.42
N ARG A 42 -15.48 -1.77 -6.15
CA ARG A 42 -16.58 -1.85 -5.17
C ARG A 42 -17.21 -0.48 -4.94
N ARG A 43 -16.39 0.56 -4.75
CA ARG A 43 -16.83 1.95 -4.60
C ARG A 43 -17.63 2.42 -5.80
N THR A 44 -17.15 2.15 -7.02
CA THR A 44 -17.83 2.52 -8.26
C THR A 44 -19.17 1.82 -8.42
N ARG A 45 -19.30 0.56 -7.99
CA ARG A 45 -20.59 -0.17 -8.01
C ARG A 45 -21.64 0.46 -7.10
N ILE A 46 -21.25 0.98 -5.94
CA ILE A 46 -22.18 1.55 -4.97
C ILE A 46 -22.31 3.07 -5.06
N ALA A 47 -21.40 3.76 -5.76
CA ALA A 47 -21.42 5.21 -5.95
C ALA A 47 -22.70 5.75 -6.61
N PRO A 48 -23.31 5.11 -7.63
CA PRO A 48 -24.59 5.54 -8.19
C PRO A 48 -25.71 5.59 -7.16
N LEU A 49 -25.61 4.81 -6.07
CA LEU A 49 -26.57 4.88 -4.98
C LEU A 49 -26.58 6.27 -4.31
N ARG A 50 -25.49 7.07 -4.42
CA ARG A 50 -25.41 8.49 -3.98
C ARG A 50 -26.51 9.39 -4.53
N ILE A 51 -27.03 9.07 -5.72
CA ILE A 51 -27.95 9.93 -6.46
C ILE A 51 -29.40 9.73 -5.99
N TYR A 52 -29.74 8.57 -5.42
CA TYR A 52 -31.07 8.37 -4.85
C TYR A 52 -31.17 9.16 -3.54
N ALA A 53 -32.04 10.17 -3.52
CA ALA A 53 -32.23 11.17 -2.46
C ALA A 53 -32.63 10.60 -1.06
N GLY A 54 -32.58 9.29 -0.87
CA GLY A 54 -32.90 8.58 0.36
C GLY A 54 -31.88 7.49 0.69
N ILE A 55 -30.58 7.77 0.53
CA ILE A 55 -29.56 6.85 1.05
C ILE A 55 -29.78 6.63 2.53
N LEU A 56 -30.09 5.37 2.85
CA LEU A 56 -29.96 4.82 4.18
C LEU A 56 -28.55 5.16 4.71
N PRO A 57 -28.40 5.84 5.87
CA PRO A 57 -27.13 6.31 6.41
C PRO A 57 -25.96 5.32 6.32
N GLU A 58 -26.28 4.03 6.34
CA GLU A 58 -25.41 2.88 6.18
C GLU A 58 -24.64 2.90 4.85
N TYR A 59 -25.29 3.14 3.70
CA TYR A 59 -24.58 3.20 2.42
C TYR A 59 -23.67 4.43 2.31
N ARG A 60 -24.06 5.55 2.92
CA ARG A 60 -23.20 6.75 3.01
C ARG A 60 -21.96 6.46 3.85
N LYS A 61 -22.12 5.77 4.99
CA LYS A 61 -21.02 5.34 5.84
C LYS A 61 -20.08 4.39 5.10
N THR A 62 -20.61 3.40 4.39
CA THR A 62 -19.83 2.46 3.59
C THR A 62 -19.00 3.16 2.51
N LEU A 63 -19.60 4.10 1.78
CA LEU A 63 -18.90 4.89 0.76
C LEU A 63 -17.76 5.74 1.35
N ASN A 64 -18.03 6.43 2.47
CA ASN A 64 -17.00 7.23 3.14
C ASN A 64 -15.86 6.33 3.66
N SER A 65 -16.18 5.13 4.15
CA SER A 65 -15.18 4.16 4.59
C SER A 65 -14.32 3.67 3.42
N MET A 66 -14.91 3.40 2.25
CA MET A 66 -14.16 3.01 1.05
C MET A 66 -13.29 4.16 0.54
N ASP A 67 -13.79 5.39 0.55
CA ASP A 67 -13.01 6.59 0.19
C ASP A 67 -11.80 6.76 1.14
N ALA A 68 -11.94 6.47 2.44
CA ALA A 68 -10.84 6.48 3.40
C ALA A 68 -9.82 5.36 3.16
N MET A 69 -10.29 4.12 2.93
CA MET A 69 -9.43 2.98 2.62
C MET A 69 -8.59 3.22 1.35
N LEU A 70 -9.19 3.82 0.31
CA LEU A 70 -8.45 4.16 -0.91
C LEU A 70 -7.29 5.12 -0.63
N ARG A 71 -7.51 6.16 0.17
CA ARG A 71 -6.46 7.11 0.54
C ARG A 71 -5.31 6.45 1.30
N GLU A 72 -5.63 5.59 2.27
CA GLU A 72 -4.61 4.87 3.04
C GLU A 72 -3.79 3.93 2.15
N LEU A 73 -4.45 3.19 1.25
CA LEU A 73 -3.77 2.29 0.32
C LEU A 73 -2.91 3.05 -0.70
N GLU A 74 -3.39 4.18 -1.22
CA GLU A 74 -2.61 5.05 -2.11
C GLU A 74 -1.38 5.65 -1.41
N GLU A 75 -1.52 6.06 -0.15
CA GLU A 75 -0.39 6.56 0.64
C GLU A 75 0.65 5.46 0.89
N LEU A 76 0.22 4.25 1.23
CA LEU A 76 1.11 3.10 1.39
C LEU A 76 1.81 2.73 0.09
N ARG A 77 1.09 2.74 -1.04
CA ARG A 77 1.67 2.49 -2.36
C ARG A 77 2.73 3.54 -2.69
N SER A 78 2.44 4.82 -2.47
CA SER A 78 3.38 5.93 -2.71
C SER A 78 4.65 5.80 -1.86
N ARG A 79 4.54 5.40 -0.58
CA ARG A 79 5.72 5.15 0.26
C ARG A 79 6.58 4.00 -0.29
N ILE A 80 5.97 2.96 -0.83
CA ILE A 80 6.71 1.84 -1.42
C ILE A 80 7.32 2.22 -2.76
N GLU A 81 6.62 3.02 -3.58
CA GLU A 81 7.17 3.58 -4.84
C GLU A 81 8.46 4.36 -4.56
N ILE A 82 8.48 5.22 -3.55
CA ILE A 82 9.69 5.96 -3.14
C ILE A 82 10.82 5.00 -2.74
N LEU A 83 10.51 3.94 -1.96
CA LEU A 83 11.50 2.93 -1.55
C LEU A 83 12.02 2.07 -2.71
N LEU A 84 11.31 2.01 -3.84
CA LEU A 84 11.73 1.28 -5.05
C LEU A 84 12.56 2.16 -6.00
N GLU A 85 12.41 3.49 -5.92
CA GLU A 85 13.15 4.46 -6.75
C GLU A 85 14.50 4.87 -6.13
N GLU A 86 14.70 4.67 -4.82
CA GLU A 86 15.97 4.85 -4.07
C GLU A 86 16.91 3.63 -4.15
#